data_AF-A0A971KPK2-F1
#
_entry.id   AF-A0A971KPK2-F1
#
_cell.length_a   1.000
_cell.length_b   1.000
_cell.length_c   1.000
_cell.angle_alpha   90.00
_cell.angle_beta   90.00
_cell.angle_gamma   90.00
#
_symmetry.space_group_name_H-M   'P 1'
#
loop_
_entity.id
_entity.type
_entity.pdbx_description
1 polymer ?
#
loop_
_entity_poly.entity_id
_entity_poly.type
_entity_poly.pdbx_seq_one_letter_code
_entity_poly.pdbx_strand_id
1 'polypeptide(L)' 'MIKSFSLEFNNKEELDKVVDKLWFEKQVTGEVEKLPLKDGKWRLNVHSEKALRQSTIDALAGKSVTGDFDEED' A
#
# COMPACT_ATOMS: atom_id res chain seq x y z
N MET A 1 14.35 2.31 -4.42
CA MET A 1 13.89 2.89 -3.14
C MET A 1 12.54 3.51 -3.40
N ILE A 2 11.49 3.04 -2.74
CA ILE A 2 10.09 3.35 -3.08
C ILE A 2 9.51 4.35 -2.10
N LYS A 3 8.95 5.44 -2.60
CA LYS A 3 8.24 6.44 -1.77
C LYS A 3 6.73 6.25 -1.82
N SER A 4 6.20 5.78 -2.95
CA SER A 4 4.76 5.54 -3.12
C SER A 4 4.51 4.12 -3.59
N PHE A 5 3.52 3.44 -3.02
CA PHE A 5 3.08 2.14 -3.50
C PHE A 5 1.60 1.92 -3.21
N SER A 6 1.00 0.99 -3.96
CA SER A 6 -0.40 0.63 -3.80
C SER A 6 -0.57 -0.87 -3.62
N LEU A 7 -1.47 -1.25 -2.70
CA LEU A 7 -1.79 -2.63 -2.39
C LEU A 7 -3.30 -2.85 -2.51
N GLU A 8 -3.72 -3.94 -3.12
CA GLU A 8 -5.12 -4.37 -3.14
C GLU A 8 -5.38 -5.53 -2.18
N PHE A 9 -6.56 -5.47 -1.56
CA PHE A 9 -7.05 -6.39 -0.56
C PHE A 9 -8.46 -6.86 -0.91
N ASN A 10 -8.81 -8.06 -0.47
CA ASN A 10 -10.15 -8.62 -0.71
C ASN A 10 -11.19 -8.05 0.26
N ASN A 11 -10.76 -7.49 1.38
CA ASN A 11 -11.63 -6.92 2.40
C ASN A 11 -10.89 -5.80 3.17
N LYS A 12 -11.66 -5.01 3.92
CA LYS A 12 -11.15 -3.88 4.70
C LYS A 12 -10.28 -4.32 5.89
N GLU A 13 -10.59 -5.45 6.53
CA GLU A 13 -9.84 -5.93 7.70
C GLU A 13 -8.39 -6.27 7.38
N GLU A 14 -8.12 -6.89 6.22
CA GLU A 14 -6.75 -7.16 5.77
C GLU A 14 -5.99 -5.86 5.51
N LEU A 15 -6.65 -4.88 4.89
CA LEU A 15 -6.08 -3.56 4.66
C LEU A 15 -5.72 -2.88 5.99
N ASP A 16 -6.65 -2.85 6.96
CA ASP A 16 -6.46 -2.18 8.24
C ASP A 16 -5.27 -2.80 9.01
N LYS A 17 -5.15 -4.13 9.02
CA LYS A 17 -3.99 -4.83 9.60
C LYS A 17 -2.66 -4.41 8.97
N VAL A 18 -2.62 -4.21 7.65
CA VAL A 18 -1.40 -3.75 6.97
C VAL A 18 -1.07 -2.30 7.32
N VAL A 19 -2.06 -1.43 7.42
CA VAL A 19 -1.85 -0.05 7.86
C VAL A 19 -1.29 0.00 9.28
N ASP A 20 -1.83 -0.79 10.21
CA ASP A 20 -1.29 -0.89 11.56
C ASP A 20 0.17 -1.37 11.55
N LYS A 21 0.51 -2.40 10.76
CA LYS A 21 1.90 -2.86 10.62
C LYS A 21 2.83 -1.78 10.07
N LEU A 22 2.36 -1.01 9.09
CA LEU A 22 3.14 0.08 8.50
C LEU A 22 3.47 1.15 9.54
N TRP A 23 2.49 1.56 10.35
CA TRP A 23 2.69 2.58 11.38
C TRP A 23 3.45 2.06 12.60
N PHE A 24 3.05 0.93 13.17
CA PHE A 24 3.59 0.44 14.45
C PHE A 24 4.88 -0.36 14.30
N GLU A 25 4.97 -1.25 13.31
CA GLU A 25 6.16 -2.10 13.15
C GLU A 25 7.23 -1.44 12.28
N LYS A 26 6.80 -0.81 11.18
CA LYS A 26 7.73 -0.26 10.18
C LYS A 26 7.99 1.25 10.34
N GLN A 27 7.28 1.91 11.26
CA GLN A 27 7.39 3.35 11.52
C GLN A 27 7.31 4.18 10.23
N VAL A 28 6.49 3.71 9.29
CA VAL A 28 6.21 4.42 8.04
C VAL A 28 5.43 5.68 8.40
N THR A 29 5.96 6.81 7.96
CA THR A 29 5.44 8.15 8.21
C THR A 29 5.06 8.74 6.85
N GLY A 30 3.87 9.33 6.77
CA GLY A 30 3.32 9.85 5.52
C GLY A 30 1.82 9.65 5.39
N GLU A 31 1.33 9.73 4.16
CA GLU A 31 -0.09 9.69 3.82
C GLU A 31 -0.51 8.28 3.43
N VAL A 32 -1.65 7.84 3.98
CA VAL A 32 -2.28 6.58 3.61
C VAL A 32 -3.72 6.84 3.18
N GLU A 33 -4.09 6.33 2.03
CA GLU A 33 -5.44 6.47 1.48
C GLU A 33 -6.07 5.09 1.33
N LYS A 34 -7.28 4.93 1.86
CA LYS A 34 -8.05 3.68 1.84
C LYS A 34 -9.22 3.85 0.89
N LEU A 35 -9.12 3.27 -0.30
CA LEU A 35 -10.13 3.36 -1.34
C LEU A 35 -10.95 2.06 -1.40
N PRO A 36 -12.28 2.10 -1.22
CA PRO A 36 -13.13 0.95 -1.53
C PRO A 36 -13.17 0.75 -3.06
N LEU A 37 -12.98 -0.49 -3.50
CA LEU A 37 -13.09 -0.91 -4.89
C LEU A 37 -14.40 -1.69 -5.13
N LYS A 38 -14.67 -2.03 -6.40
CA LYS A 38 -15.77 -2.93 -6.78
C LYS A 38 -15.58 -4.33 -6.17
N ASP A 39 -16.67 -5.07 -6.03
CA ASP A 39 -16.68 -6.43 -5.50
C ASP A 39 -16.21 -6.57 -4.04
N GLY A 40 -16.34 -5.49 -3.25
CA GLY A 40 -15.96 -5.49 -1.82
C GLY A 40 -14.45 -5.47 -1.57
N LYS A 41 -13.65 -5.34 -2.63
CA LYS A 41 -12.21 -5.16 -2.56
C LYS A 41 -11.86 -3.77 -2.04
N TRP A 42 -10.61 -3.62 -1.59
CA TRP A 42 -10.08 -2.38 -1.07
C TRP A 42 -8.69 -2.14 -1.63
N ARG A 43 -8.36 -0.88 -1.88
CA ARG A 43 -7.02 -0.44 -2.28
C ARG A 43 -6.45 0.46 -1.20
N LEU A 44 -5.22 0.21 -0.83
CA LEU A 44 -4.41 1.05 0.03
C LEU A 44 -3.38 1.75 -0.85
N ASN A 45 -3.40 3.08 -0.90
CA ASN A 45 -2.31 3.88 -1.44
C ASN A 45 -1.48 4.39 -0.26
N VAL A 46 -0.17 4.21 -0.33
CA VAL A 46 0.75 4.69 0.70
C VAL A 46 1.76 5.62 0.04
N HIS A 47 1.84 6.85 0.54
CA HIS A 47 2.89 7.80 0.24
C HIS A 47 3.74 8.02 1.49
N SER A 48 4.90 7.39 1.52
CA SER A 48 5.83 7.47 2.64
C SER A 48 6.80 8.63 2.44
N GLU A 49 6.97 9.45 3.47
CA GLU A 49 7.98 10.51 3.52
C GLU A 49 9.39 9.93 3.41
N LYS A 50 9.59 8.72 3.96
CA LYS A 50 10.85 7.98 3.88
C LYS A 50 10.80 6.95 2.76
N ALA A 51 11.91 6.82 2.03
CA ALA A 51 12.04 5.77 1.04
C ALA A 51 12.09 4.39 1.71
N LEU A 52 11.19 3.50 1.30
CA LEU A 52 11.12 2.12 1.74
C LEU A 52 11.87 1.20 0.76
N ARG A 53 12.32 0.06 1.28
CA ARG A 53 12.91 -1.00 0.45
C ARG A 53 11.79 -1.81 -0.19
N GLN A 54 12.03 -2.29 -1.41
CA GLN A 54 11.12 -3.19 -2.13
C GLN A 54 10.76 -4.41 -1.25
N SER A 55 11.75 -5.01 -0.60
CA SER A 55 11.55 -6.13 0.33
C SER A 55 10.65 -5.82 1.54
N THR A 56 10.51 -4.55 1.93
CA THR A 56 9.55 -4.15 2.98
C THR A 56 8.13 -4.18 2.45
N ILE A 57 7.92 -3.80 1.19
CA ILE A 57 6.62 -3.80 0.51
C ILE A 57 6.22 -5.24 0.16
N ASP A 58 7.14 -6.05 -0.36
CA ASP A 58 6.87 -7.47 -0.71
C ASP A 58 6.53 -8.32 0.52
N ALA A 59 6.94 -7.89 1.71
CA ALA A 59 6.61 -8.56 2.98
C ALA A 59 5.21 -8.20 3.50
N LEU A 60 4.54 -7.20 2.92
CA LEU A 60 3.18 -6.83 3.29
C LEU A 60 2.19 -7.80 2.67
N ALA A 61 1.08 -8.02 3.38
CA ALA A 61 -0.06 -8.71 2.80
C ALA A 61 -0.71 -7.82 1.73
N GLY A 62 -1.48 -8.44 0.83
CA GLY A 62 -2.14 -7.75 -0.28
C GLY A 62 -1.38 -7.92 -1.58
N LYS A 63 -2.08 -7.64 -2.68
CA LYS A 63 -1.50 -7.69 -4.01
C LYS A 63 -0.91 -6.34 -4.34
N SER A 64 0.41 -6.27 -4.50
CA SER A 64 1.06 -5.09 -5.06
C SER A 64 0.47 -4.78 -6.42
N VAL A 65 -0.17 -3.62 -6.51
CA VAL A 65 -0.60 -3.05 -7.77
C VAL A 65 0.34 -1.90 -8.05
N THR A 66 1.27 -2.12 -8.96
CA THR A 66 1.84 -1.01 -9.70
C THR A 66 0.67 -0.42 -10.47
N GLY A 67 0.16 0.73 -10.02
CA GLY A 67 -0.68 1.51 -10.92
C GLY A 67 0.14 1.75 -12.18
N ASP A 68 -0.42 1.40 -13.34
CA ASP A 68 -0.52 2.28 -14.50
C ASP A 68 -0.25 3.75 -14.09
N PHE A 69 1.01 4.11 -13.87
CA PHE A 69 1.51 5.30 -14.49
C PHE A 69 1.76 4.80 -15.89
N ASP A 70 0.84 5.08 -16.82
CA ASP A 70 1.15 4.99 -18.25
C ASP A 70 2.58 5.52 -18.42
N GLU A 71 3.52 4.62 -18.73
CA GLU A 71 4.60 5.00 -19.62
C GLU A 71 3.90 5.38 -20.93
N GLU A 72 3.47 6.63 -21.04
CA GLU A 72 3.29 7.27 -22.35
C GLU A 72 4.71 7.33 -22.95
N ASP A 73 5.05 6.32 -23.74
CA ASP A 73 6.13 6.33 -24.74
C ASP A 73 6.02 7.53 -25.70
#